data_AF-A0A8T7ELJ3-F1
#
_entry.id   AF-A0A8T7ELJ3-F1
#
_cell.length_a   1.000
_cell.length_b   1.000
_cell.length_c   1.000
_cell.angle_alpha   90.00
_cell.angle_beta   90.00
_cell.angle_gamma   90.00
#
_symmetry.space_group_name_H-M   'P 1'
#
loop_
_entity.id
_entity.type
_entity.pdbx_description
1 polymer ?
#
loop_
_entity_poly.entity_id
_entity_poly.type
_entity_poly.pdbx_seq_one_letter_code
_entity_poly.pdbx_strand_id
1 'polypeptide(L)' 'MAKKSIVVRETRRKYQVQVRNRCNKCGRPRGYVRRFGLCRICLREMALRGEIPGLVKSIR' A
#
# COMPACT_ATOMS: atom_id res chain seq x y z
N MET A 1 -11.85 1.55 0.16
CA MET A 1 -10.95 0.76 -0.73
C MET A 1 -10.94 1.39 -2.11
N ALA A 2 -9.90 1.14 -2.93
CA ALA A 2 -9.85 1.69 -4.28
C ALA A 2 -10.82 0.98 -5.23
N LYS A 3 -11.35 1.71 -6.21
CA LYS A 3 -12.20 1.16 -7.27
C LYS A 3 -11.41 0.13 -8.09
N LYS A 4 -11.99 -1.05 -8.36
CA LYS A 4 -11.34 -2.13 -9.13
C LYS A 4 -10.83 -1.65 -10.49
N SER A 5 -11.62 -0.86 -11.22
CA SER A 5 -11.23 -0.30 -12.52
C SER A 5 -9.96 0.55 -12.46
N ILE A 6 -9.72 1.23 -11.34
CA ILE A 6 -8.56 2.10 -11.16
C ILE A 6 -7.28 1.28 -10.92
N VAL A 7 -7.38 0.10 -10.31
CA VAL A 7 -6.25 -0.84 -10.15
C VAL A 7 -5.90 -1.44 -11.51
N VAL A 8 -6.90 -1.91 -12.27
CA VAL A 8 -6.70 -2.46 -13.62
C VAL A 8 -6.13 -1.40 -14.59
N ARG A 9 -6.52 -0.14 -14.44
CA ARG A 9 -5.94 0.95 -15.25
C ARG A 9 -4.43 1.10 -15.05
N GLU A 10 -3.92 0.77 -13.87
CA GLU A 10 -2.50 0.90 -13.55
C GLU A 10 -1.66 -0.18 -14.27
N THR A 11 -2.21 -1.36 -14.52
CA THR A 11 -1.53 -2.45 -15.24
C THR A 11 -1.52 -2.26 -16.76
N ARG A 12 -2.34 -1.33 -17.28
CA ARG A 12 -2.50 -1.05 -18.72
C ARG A 12 -1.93 0.31 -19.15
N ARG A 13 -0.95 0.84 -18.42
CA ARG A 13 -0.31 2.12 -18.77
C ARG A 13 0.63 1.95 -19.95
N LYS A 14 0.62 2.92 -20.88
CA LYS A 14 1.48 2.93 -22.08
C LYS A 14 2.97 3.06 -21.73
N TYR A 15 3.29 3.85 -20.70
CA TYR A 15 4.67 4.09 -20.28
C TYR A 15 4.87 3.72 -18.81
N GLN A 16 6.00 3.10 -18.49
CA GLN A 16 6.34 2.66 -17.14
C GLN A 16 6.37 3.81 -16.13
N VAL A 17 6.80 5.00 -16.55
CA VAL A 17 6.84 6.21 -15.72
C VAL A 17 5.45 6.67 -15.23
N GLN A 18 4.37 6.23 -15.88
CA GLN A 18 3.00 6.58 -15.47
C GLN A 18 2.46 5.67 -14.36
N VAL A 19 3.09 4.52 -14.13
CA VAL A 19 2.64 3.51 -13.16
C VAL A 19 2.89 4.02 -11.75
N ARG A 20 1.82 4.12 -10.97
CA ARG A 20 1.88 4.52 -9.56
C ARG A 20 1.87 3.30 -8.65
N ASN A 21 2.72 3.33 -7.63
CA ASN A 21 2.70 2.33 -6.57
C ASN A 21 1.39 2.40 -5.77
N ARG A 22 0.74 1.25 -5.63
CA ARG A 22 -0.54 1.09 -4.93
C ARG A 22 -0.40 0.09 -3.81
N CYS A 23 -1.18 0.27 -2.74
CA CYS A 23 -1.26 -0.71 -1.66
C CYS A 23 -1.76 -2.07 -2.18
N ASN A 24 -1.03 -3.14 -1.87
CA ASN A 24 -1.38 -4.50 -2.30
C ASN A 24 -2.70 -5.00 -1.70
N LYS A 25 -3.07 -4.52 -0.50
CA LYS A 25 -4.31 -4.92 0.20
C LYS A 25 -5.55 -4.14 -0.26
N CYS A 26 -5.47 -2.81 -0.31
CA CYS A 26 -6.64 -1.95 -0.51
C CYS A 26 -6.61 -1.09 -1.79
N GLY A 27 -5.53 -1.14 -2.57
CA GLY A 27 -5.36 -0.40 -3.82
C GLY A 27 -5.15 1.12 -3.69
N ARG A 28 -4.97 1.63 -2.46
CA ARG A 28 -4.81 3.07 -2.19
C ARG A 28 -3.60 3.64 -2.94
N PRO A 29 -3.74 4.78 -3.66
CA PRO A 29 -2.69 5.32 -4.52
C PRO A 29 -1.67 6.22 -3.81
N ARG A 30 -1.88 6.57 -2.53
CA ARG A 30 -1.04 7.51 -1.78
C ARG A 30 -0.64 6.94 -0.43
N GLY A 31 0.46 7.44 0.11
CA GLY A 31 1.03 6.99 1.39
C GLY A 31 1.51 5.54 1.31
N TYR A 32 2.12 5.16 0.18
CA TYR A 32 2.65 3.84 -0.08
C TYR A 32 4.03 3.69 0.55
N VAL A 33 4.18 2.68 1.40
CA VAL A 33 5.44 2.35 2.07
C VAL A 33 6.10 1.21 1.30
N ARG A 34 7.15 1.53 0.54
CA ARG A 34 7.80 0.61 -0.42
C ARG A 34 8.28 -0.68 0.23
N ARG A 35 8.87 -0.60 1.43
CA ARG A 35 9.38 -1.75 2.18
C ARG A 35 8.32 -2.83 2.46
N PHE A 36 7.05 -2.43 2.64
CA PHE A 36 5.96 -3.33 3.00
C PHE A 36 4.93 -3.53 1.88
N GLY A 37 4.97 -2.75 0.80
CA GLY A 37 3.97 -2.81 -0.26
C GLY A 37 2.56 -2.35 0.15
N LEU A 38 2.45 -1.64 1.27
CA LEU A 38 1.17 -1.26 1.88
C LEU A 38 0.99 0.25 1.94
N CYS A 39 -0.27 0.69 2.06
CA CYS A 39 -0.54 2.08 2.43
C CYS A 39 -0.41 2.29 3.95
N ARG A 40 -0.22 3.54 4.36
CA ARG A 40 -0.12 3.94 5.77
C ARG A 40 -1.23 3.40 6.69
N ILE A 41 -2.45 3.21 6.18
CA ILE A 41 -3.58 2.72 6.99
C ILE A 41 -3.47 1.21 7.18
N CYS A 42 -3.38 0.45 6.09
CA CYS A 42 -3.25 -1.01 6.17
C CYS A 42 -1.97 -1.40 6.93
N LEU A 43 -0.88 -0.64 6.77
CA LEU A 43 0.33 -0.84 7.54
C LEU A 43 0.06 -0.70 9.04
N ARG A 44 -0.61 0.39 9.46
CA ARG A 44 -0.95 0.61 10.87
C ARG A 44 -1.89 -0.47 11.42
N GLU A 45 -2.93 -0.84 10.68
CA GLU A 45 -3.86 -1.90 11.09
C GLU A 45 -3.14 -3.24 11.31
N MET A 46 -2.28 -3.63 10.35
CA MET A 46 -1.51 -4.87 10.45
C MET A 46 -0.45 -4.81 11.54
N ALA A 47 0.20 -3.65 11.74
CA ALA A 47 1.13 -3.42 12.84
C ALA A 47 0.45 -3.59 14.21
N LEU A 48 -0.74 -3.02 14.39
CA LEU A 48 -1.50 -3.11 15.64
C LEU A 48 -2.01 -4.53 15.92
N ARG A 49 -2.23 -5.33 14.87
CA ARG A 49 -2.59 -6.74 14.99
C ARG A 49 -1.38 -7.67 15.20
N GLY A 50 -0.15 -7.16 15.08
CA GLY A 50 1.06 -7.98 15.13
C GLY A 50 1.32 -8.83 13.89
N GLU A 51 0.64 -8.56 12.76
CA GLU A 51 0.81 -9.29 11.49
C GLU A 51 2.15 -8.95 10.79
N ILE A 52 2.85 -7.91 11.22
CA ILE A 52 4.13 -7.45 10.62
C ILE A 52 5.27 -7.78 11.60
N PRO A 53 6.16 -8.73 11.24
CA PRO A 53 7.26 -9.11 12.11
C PRO A 53 8.27 -7.97 12.29
N GLY A 54 8.74 -7.78 13.52
CA GLY A 54 9.77 -6.79 13.86
C GLY A 54 9.29 -5.34 13.86
N LEU A 55 7.99 -5.07 13.67
CA LEU A 55 7.44 -3.72 13.74
C LEU A 55 6.87 -3.46 15.13
N VAL A 56 7.49 -2.54 15.86
CA VAL A 56 7.08 -2.14 17.22
C VAL A 56 6.56 -0.71 17.23
N LYS A 57 5.61 -0.41 18.14
CA LYS A 57 5.16 0.95 18.39
C LYS A 57 6.31 1.72 19.05
N SER A 58 6.72 2.84 18.44
CA SER A 58 7.64 3.76 19.12
C SER A 58 6.94 4.39 20.31
N ILE A 59 7.51 4.20 21.49
CA ILE A 59 7.01 4.75 22.78
C ILE A 59 7.91 5.90 23.26
N ARG A 60 9.08 6.05 22.64
CA ARG A 60 10.03 7.13 22.90
C ARG A 60 9.55 8.44 22.30
#